data_AF-A0A7K3WXJ0-F1
#
_entry.id   AF-A0A7K3WXJ0-F1
#
_cell.length_a   1.000
_cell.length_b   1.000
_cell.length_c   1.000
_cell.angle_alpha   90.00
_cell.angle_beta   90.00
_cell.angle_gamma   90.00
#
_symmetry.space_group_name_H-M   'P 1'
#
loop_
_entity.id
_entity.type
_entity.pdbx_description
1 polymer ?
#
loop_
_entity_poly.entity_id
_entity_poly.type
_entity_poly.pdbx_seq_one_letter_code
_entity_poly.pdbx_strand_id
1 'polypeptide(L)'
;MANSISKQLQFWADPRWLQIFLLSNFLIYGWIFLGWYGELSIYLTAITSCLSTQYFFAYRLKLPNGSWKSSLISALGLCLLLKVNGWEWMALAGFLTISSKFLLRTTSKHIFNPTNFGIIALMLLGQGWISPGQWGSGEIIASLITLGAAIVLFGVNRWDVALTFLISLFLFESIRNIGWLGWSWDVVFHKFNSGTILLFAFFMITDPRTSPNKRSGRILWGIMISVLSFGLSQFFYFYQAPLIALFLVSLSTPLIDKYFKSNPFQWNIHSLNTNTYEK
;
A
#
# COMPACT_ATOMS: atom_id res chain seq x y z
N MET A 1 2.38 1.06 -37.57
CA MET A 1 3.55 1.43 -36.74
C MET A 1 3.25 2.49 -35.69
N ALA A 2 2.66 3.66 -36.03
CA ALA A 2 2.36 4.70 -35.03
C ALA A 2 1.46 4.19 -33.86
N ASN A 3 0.47 3.34 -34.17
CA ASN A 3 -0.45 2.79 -33.17
C ASN A 3 0.16 1.68 -32.28
N SER A 4 1.27 1.06 -32.70
CA SER A 4 2.00 0.08 -31.88
C SER A 4 3.01 0.79 -30.97
N ILE A 5 3.67 1.83 -31.50
CA ILE A 5 4.60 2.69 -30.73
C ILE A 5 3.85 3.48 -29.64
N SER A 6 2.65 4.01 -29.93
CA SER A 6 1.83 4.71 -28.94
C SER A 6 1.37 3.79 -27.80
N LYS A 7 0.95 2.55 -28.11
CA LYS A 7 0.62 1.53 -27.10
C LYS A 7 1.83 1.12 -26.27
N GLN A 8 3.01 1.05 -26.88
CA GLN A 8 4.25 0.71 -26.19
C GLN A 8 4.70 1.84 -25.24
N LEU A 9 4.60 3.10 -25.67
CA LEU A 9 4.84 4.27 -24.83
C LEU A 9 3.84 4.37 -23.67
N GLN A 10 2.55 4.12 -23.92
CA GLN A 10 1.51 4.04 -22.88
C GLN A 10 1.76 2.91 -21.87
N PHE A 11 2.36 1.80 -22.30
CA PHE A 11 2.69 0.69 -21.43
C PHE A 11 3.81 1.03 -20.45
N TRP A 12 4.84 1.75 -20.89
CA TRP A 12 5.95 2.20 -20.05
C TRP A 12 5.59 3.40 -19.16
N ALA A 13 4.60 4.20 -19.56
CA ALA A 13 4.06 5.30 -18.75
C ALA A 13 3.15 4.84 -17.59
N ASP A 14 2.89 3.53 -17.43
CA ASP A 14 2.09 2.99 -16.34
C ASP A 14 2.86 3.05 -15.01
N PRO A 15 2.44 3.86 -14.02
CA PRO A 15 3.18 4.07 -12.77
C PRO A 15 3.26 2.80 -11.89
N ARG A 16 2.48 1.76 -12.21
CA ARG A 16 2.60 0.44 -11.58
C ARG A 16 3.97 -0.20 -11.85
N TRP A 17 4.65 0.14 -12.95
CA TRP A 17 6.02 -0.31 -13.19
C TRP A 17 7.00 0.21 -12.15
N LEU A 18 6.88 1.50 -11.82
CA LEU A 18 7.68 2.10 -10.76
C LEU A 18 7.42 1.39 -9.42
N GLN A 19 6.15 1.12 -9.08
CA GLN A 19 5.84 0.37 -7.86
C GLN A 19 6.45 -1.03 -7.85
N ILE A 20 6.30 -1.80 -8.93
CA ILE A 20 6.89 -3.15 -9.03
C ILE A 20 8.41 -3.08 -8.89
N PHE A 21 9.05 -2.17 -9.60
CA PHE A 21 10.51 -2.00 -9.57
C PHE A 21 10.98 -1.69 -8.15
N LEU A 22 10.37 -0.73 -7.48
CA LEU A 22 10.80 -0.28 -6.16
C LEU A 22 10.54 -1.34 -5.07
N LEU A 23 9.37 -1.98 -5.06
CA LEU A 23 9.09 -3.07 -4.12
C LEU A 23 10.01 -4.28 -4.35
N SER A 24 10.28 -4.63 -5.61
CA SER A 24 11.17 -5.75 -5.94
C SER A 24 12.60 -5.47 -5.51
N ASN A 25 13.11 -4.26 -5.78
CA ASN A 25 14.43 -3.85 -5.29
C ASN A 25 14.49 -3.91 -3.76
N PHE A 26 13.43 -3.48 -3.08
CA PHE A 26 13.40 -3.52 -1.63
C PHE A 26 13.38 -4.96 -1.07
N LEU A 27 12.61 -5.86 -1.70
CA LEU A 27 12.58 -7.27 -1.34
C LEU A 27 13.95 -7.95 -1.59
N ILE A 28 14.59 -7.65 -2.73
CA ILE A 28 15.93 -8.16 -3.07
C ILE A 28 16.95 -7.63 -2.07
N TYR A 29 16.89 -6.35 -1.71
CA TYR A 29 17.78 -5.76 -0.72
C TYR A 29 17.63 -6.45 0.64
N GLY A 30 16.40 -6.65 1.11
CA GLY A 30 16.15 -7.37 2.36
C GLY A 30 16.65 -8.82 2.33
N TRP A 31 16.49 -9.48 1.19
CA TRP A 31 17.03 -10.83 0.99
C TRP A 31 18.56 -10.85 1.03
N ILE A 32 19.25 -9.95 0.30
CA ILE A 32 20.72 -9.96 0.18
C ILE A 32 21.43 -9.41 1.43
N PHE A 33 20.92 -8.33 2.02
CA PHE A 33 21.66 -7.56 3.03
C PHE A 33 21.07 -7.66 4.45
N LEU A 34 19.78 -8.00 4.60
CA LEU A 34 19.09 -8.05 5.89
C LEU A 34 18.86 -9.47 6.40
N GLY A 35 19.40 -10.47 5.73
CA GLY A 35 19.35 -11.84 6.21
C GLY A 35 18.00 -12.53 6.01
N TRP A 36 17.12 -12.05 5.13
CA TRP A 36 15.80 -12.67 4.91
C TRP A 36 15.86 -13.97 4.08
N TYR A 37 16.95 -14.73 4.17
CA TYR A 37 17.26 -15.87 3.30
C TYR A 37 16.30 -17.07 3.47
N GLY A 38 15.71 -17.23 4.66
CA GLY A 38 14.86 -18.38 5.01
C GLY A 38 13.44 -18.38 4.41
N GLU A 39 13.08 -17.36 3.62
CA GLU A 39 11.69 -17.11 3.25
C GLU A 39 11.39 -17.26 1.74
N LEU A 40 12.33 -17.79 0.95
CA LEU A 40 12.15 -17.89 -0.51
C LEU A 40 10.89 -18.68 -0.89
N SER A 41 10.62 -19.79 -0.21
CA SER A 41 9.40 -20.59 -0.42
C SER A 41 8.15 -19.76 -0.14
N ILE A 42 8.12 -19.02 0.97
CA ILE A 42 7.02 -18.14 1.35
C ILE A 42 6.81 -17.05 0.29
N TYR A 43 7.88 -16.41 -0.19
CA TYR A 43 7.79 -15.37 -1.22
C TYR A 43 7.24 -15.91 -2.55
N LEU A 44 7.74 -17.07 -2.99
CA LEU A 44 7.23 -17.73 -4.19
C LEU A 44 5.76 -18.12 -4.02
N THR A 45 5.36 -18.60 -2.84
CA THR A 45 3.96 -18.91 -2.55
C THR A 45 3.07 -17.67 -2.58
N ALA A 46 3.52 -16.52 -2.05
CA ALA A 46 2.77 -15.27 -2.12
C ALA A 46 2.52 -14.85 -3.58
N ILE A 47 3.57 -14.84 -4.40
CA ILE A 47 3.51 -14.45 -5.81
C ILE A 47 2.61 -15.40 -6.61
N THR A 48 2.82 -16.71 -6.48
CA THR A 48 2.05 -17.73 -7.20
C THR A 48 0.59 -17.74 -6.79
N SER A 49 0.28 -17.66 -5.49
CA SER A 49 -1.10 -17.58 -4.99
C SER A 49 -1.82 -16.33 -5.50
N CYS A 50 -1.16 -15.16 -5.47
CA CYS A 50 -1.78 -13.92 -5.94
C CYS A 50 -2.03 -13.95 -7.46
N LEU A 51 -1.05 -14.40 -8.25
CA LEU A 51 -1.17 -14.45 -9.71
C LEU A 51 -2.19 -15.49 -10.18
N SER A 52 -2.20 -16.68 -9.56
CA SER A 52 -3.18 -17.72 -9.87
C SER A 52 -4.61 -17.30 -9.51
N THR A 53 -4.80 -16.71 -8.32
CA THR A 53 -6.10 -16.16 -7.90
C THR A 53 -6.55 -15.04 -8.83
N GLN A 54 -5.63 -14.15 -9.24
CA GLN A 54 -5.91 -13.09 -10.20
C GLN A 54 -6.36 -13.65 -11.55
N TYR A 55 -5.64 -14.64 -12.05
CA TYR A 55 -5.95 -15.30 -13.31
C TYR A 55 -7.33 -15.98 -13.25
N PHE A 56 -7.61 -16.72 -12.17
CA PHE A 56 -8.89 -17.38 -11.96
C PHE A 56 -10.07 -16.40 -12.03
N PHE A 57 -10.04 -15.31 -11.28
CA PHE A 57 -11.11 -14.31 -11.31
C PHE A 57 -11.18 -13.57 -12.64
N ALA A 58 -10.04 -13.22 -13.24
CA ALA A 58 -10.01 -12.57 -14.55
C ALA A 58 -10.64 -13.44 -15.64
N TYR A 59 -10.35 -14.74 -15.62
CA TYR A 59 -10.96 -15.73 -16.52
C TYR A 59 -12.47 -15.86 -16.27
N ARG A 60 -12.88 -16.07 -15.01
CA ARG A 60 -14.29 -16.25 -14.63
C ARG A 60 -15.15 -15.02 -14.95
N LEU A 61 -14.60 -13.81 -14.78
CA LEU A 61 -15.29 -12.55 -14.99
C LEU A 61 -15.05 -11.95 -16.39
N LYS A 62 -14.35 -12.67 -17.29
CA LYS A 62 -14.02 -12.25 -18.66
C LYS A 62 -13.38 -10.85 -18.73
N LEU A 63 -12.47 -10.56 -17.80
CA LEU A 63 -11.79 -9.26 -17.70
C LEU A 63 -10.61 -9.16 -18.68
N PRO A 64 -10.30 -7.96 -19.21
CA PRO A 64 -9.20 -7.77 -20.16
C PRO A 64 -7.81 -8.08 -19.56
N ASN A 65 -6.92 -8.56 -20.43
CA ASN A 65 -5.53 -8.92 -20.09
C ASN A 65 -4.73 -7.66 -19.68
N GLY A 66 -4.12 -7.67 -18.49
CA GLY A 66 -3.34 -6.54 -17.94
C GLY A 66 -3.54 -6.28 -16.43
N SER A 67 -4.39 -7.07 -15.78
CA SER A 67 -4.68 -6.98 -14.34
C SER A 67 -3.60 -7.62 -13.44
N TRP A 68 -2.65 -8.35 -14.02
CA TRP A 68 -1.58 -9.06 -13.29
C TRP A 68 -0.57 -8.13 -12.59
N LYS A 69 -0.35 -6.92 -13.13
CA LYS A 69 0.55 -5.93 -12.48
C LYS A 69 0.07 -5.60 -11.07
N SER A 70 -1.25 -5.42 -10.90
CA SER A 70 -1.86 -5.12 -9.60
C SER A 70 -1.72 -6.29 -8.61
N SER A 71 -1.88 -7.54 -9.07
CA SER A 71 -1.69 -8.69 -8.19
C SER A 71 -0.23 -8.91 -7.81
N LEU A 72 0.72 -8.62 -8.72
CA LEU A 72 2.15 -8.69 -8.41
C LEU A 72 2.55 -7.63 -7.37
N ILE A 73 2.07 -6.40 -7.53
CA ILE A 73 2.21 -5.32 -6.55
C ILE A 73 1.69 -5.79 -5.17
N SER A 74 0.49 -6.38 -5.14
CA SER A 74 -0.07 -6.90 -3.89
C SER A 74 0.75 -8.04 -3.27
N ALA A 75 1.28 -8.95 -4.10
CA ALA A 75 2.13 -10.06 -3.67
C ALA A 75 3.44 -9.57 -3.06
N LEU A 76 4.11 -8.61 -3.72
CA LEU A 76 5.33 -7.99 -3.20
C LEU A 76 5.06 -7.29 -1.86
N GLY A 77 3.90 -6.62 -1.73
CA GLY A 77 3.46 -6.07 -0.45
C GLY A 77 3.29 -7.11 0.66
N LEU A 78 2.78 -8.30 0.33
CA LEU A 78 2.71 -9.42 1.29
C LEU A 78 4.11 -9.90 1.68
N CYS A 79 5.02 -10.11 0.71
CA CYS A 79 6.39 -10.54 0.99
C CYS A 79 7.14 -9.58 1.91
N LEU A 80 6.90 -8.27 1.76
CA LEU A 80 7.57 -7.25 2.56
C LEU A 80 7.00 -7.13 3.98
N LEU A 81 5.70 -7.32 4.17
CA LEU A 81 5.03 -6.97 5.42
C LEU A 81 4.55 -8.17 6.23
N LEU A 82 4.12 -9.25 5.60
CA LEU A 82 3.51 -10.39 6.26
C LEU A 82 4.54 -11.49 6.53
N LYS A 83 4.63 -11.90 7.79
CA LYS A 83 5.35 -13.10 8.21
C LYS A 83 4.35 -14.18 8.62
N VAL A 84 4.66 -15.42 8.26
CA VAL A 84 3.86 -16.62 8.56
C VAL A 84 4.79 -17.79 8.88
N ASN A 85 4.27 -18.80 9.59
CA ASN A 85 5.03 -20.00 9.94
C ASN A 85 5.04 -21.08 8.84
N GLY A 86 4.21 -20.96 7.81
CA GLY A 86 4.01 -22.01 6.80
C GLY A 86 3.56 -21.45 5.45
N TRP A 87 3.87 -22.17 4.39
CA TRP A 87 3.53 -21.76 3.01
C TRP A 87 2.01 -21.76 2.80
N GLU A 88 1.27 -22.65 3.47
CA GLU A 88 -0.19 -22.74 3.42
C GLU A 88 -0.86 -21.45 3.88
N TRP A 89 -0.32 -20.81 4.92
CA TRP A 89 -0.83 -19.54 5.43
C TRP A 89 -0.51 -18.39 4.49
N MET A 90 0.64 -18.41 3.84
CA MET A 90 0.94 -17.42 2.79
C MET A 90 0.08 -17.64 1.54
N ALA A 91 -0.20 -18.89 1.19
CA ALA A 91 -1.10 -19.22 0.08
C ALA A 91 -2.50 -18.68 0.36
N LEU A 92 -3.01 -18.90 1.59
CA LEU A 92 -4.27 -18.34 2.06
C LEU A 92 -4.25 -16.80 2.05
N ALA A 93 -3.15 -16.18 2.51
CA ALA A 93 -3.00 -14.73 2.49
C ALA A 93 -3.08 -14.15 1.08
N GLY A 94 -2.37 -14.76 0.12
CA GLY A 94 -2.41 -14.38 -1.29
C GLY A 94 -3.81 -14.53 -1.89
N PHE A 95 -4.49 -15.64 -1.57
CA PHE A 95 -5.85 -15.89 -2.03
C PHE A 95 -6.84 -14.86 -1.47
N LEU A 96 -6.83 -14.60 -0.17
CA LEU A 96 -7.70 -13.61 0.48
C LEU A 96 -7.41 -12.19 -0.01
N THR A 97 -6.13 -11.85 -0.14
CA THR A 97 -5.65 -10.57 -0.68
C THR A 97 -6.31 -10.29 -2.02
N ILE A 98 -6.17 -11.21 -2.99
CA ILE A 98 -6.67 -10.97 -4.33
C ILE A 98 -8.19 -11.13 -4.40
N SER A 99 -8.78 -12.10 -3.71
CA SER A 99 -10.24 -12.29 -3.67
C SER A 99 -10.97 -11.05 -3.16
N SER A 100 -10.42 -10.36 -2.15
CA SER A 100 -11.04 -9.17 -1.56
C SER A 100 -11.36 -8.08 -2.58
N LYS A 101 -10.51 -7.87 -3.59
CA LYS A 101 -10.72 -6.81 -4.58
C LYS A 101 -11.83 -7.13 -5.59
N PHE A 102 -12.17 -8.41 -5.76
CA PHE A 102 -13.25 -8.87 -6.60
C PHE A 102 -14.57 -9.00 -5.84
N LEU A 103 -14.52 -9.52 -4.62
CA LEU A 103 -15.70 -9.83 -3.81
C LEU A 103 -16.15 -8.64 -2.95
N LEU A 104 -15.21 -7.89 -2.37
CA LEU A 104 -15.46 -6.80 -1.43
C LEU A 104 -15.23 -5.45 -2.10
N ARG A 105 -16.12 -5.11 -3.03
CA ARG A 105 -16.05 -3.88 -3.81
C ARG A 105 -17.37 -3.15 -3.87
N THR A 106 -17.29 -1.83 -4.04
CA THR A 106 -18.39 -1.02 -4.53
C THR A 106 -18.39 -1.00 -6.06
N THR A 107 -19.34 -0.29 -6.66
CA THR A 107 -19.46 -0.16 -8.12
C THR A 107 -18.15 0.27 -8.79
N SER A 108 -17.36 1.15 -8.17
CA SER A 108 -16.14 1.72 -8.77
C SER A 108 -14.84 1.46 -8.00
N LYS A 109 -14.89 0.96 -6.76
CA LYS A 109 -13.73 0.87 -5.84
C LYS A 109 -13.68 -0.43 -5.06
N HIS A 110 -12.49 -0.82 -4.62
CA HIS A 110 -12.34 -1.86 -3.60
C HIS A 110 -12.66 -1.24 -2.23
N ILE A 111 -13.30 -2.01 -1.35
CA ILE A 111 -13.59 -1.52 0.01
C ILE A 111 -12.29 -1.44 0.80
N PHE A 112 -11.49 -2.51 0.76
CA PHE A 112 -10.22 -2.62 1.47
C PHE A 112 -9.03 -2.57 0.51
N ASN A 113 -7.89 -2.07 1.00
CA ASN A 113 -6.60 -2.31 0.35
C ASN A 113 -6.36 -3.84 0.30
N PRO A 114 -6.17 -4.44 -0.90
CA PRO A 114 -6.12 -5.88 -1.03
C PRO A 114 -5.04 -6.54 -0.16
N THR A 115 -3.82 -6.00 -0.16
CA THR A 115 -2.71 -6.53 0.63
C THR A 115 -2.99 -6.37 2.12
N ASN A 116 -3.49 -5.21 2.54
CA ASN A 116 -3.84 -4.97 3.94
C ASN A 116 -4.94 -5.94 4.42
N PHE A 117 -5.92 -6.24 3.56
CA PHE A 117 -6.97 -7.22 3.88
C PHE A 117 -6.39 -8.61 4.17
N GLY A 118 -5.47 -9.10 3.33
CA GLY A 118 -4.82 -10.39 3.56
C GLY A 118 -3.99 -10.42 4.84
N ILE A 119 -3.23 -9.35 5.11
CA ILE A 119 -2.44 -9.22 6.35
C ILE A 119 -3.35 -9.29 7.59
N ILE A 120 -4.38 -8.44 7.64
CA ILE A 120 -5.30 -8.39 8.78
C ILE A 120 -6.05 -9.71 8.95
N ALA A 121 -6.49 -10.34 7.85
CA ALA A 121 -7.16 -11.64 7.93
C ALA A 121 -6.27 -12.72 8.58
N LEU A 122 -5.00 -12.82 8.17
CA LEU A 122 -4.08 -13.79 8.75
C LEU A 122 -3.70 -13.46 10.20
N MET A 123 -3.60 -12.18 10.54
CA MET A 123 -3.40 -11.75 11.93
C MET A 123 -4.58 -12.14 12.81
N LEU A 124 -5.82 -11.94 12.35
CA LEU A 124 -7.03 -12.33 13.09
C LEU A 124 -7.15 -13.85 13.26
N LEU A 125 -6.64 -14.63 12.31
CA LEU A 125 -6.54 -16.09 12.42
C LEU A 125 -5.40 -16.55 13.34
N GLY A 126 -4.55 -15.64 13.82
CA GLY A 126 -3.36 -15.98 14.62
C GLY A 126 -2.26 -16.67 13.80
N GLN A 127 -2.30 -16.58 12.46
CA GLN A 127 -1.40 -17.30 11.55
C GLN A 127 -0.43 -16.37 10.81
N GLY A 128 -0.50 -15.07 11.07
CA GLY A 128 0.44 -14.10 10.53
C GLY A 128 0.73 -12.97 11.49
N TRP A 129 1.91 -12.37 11.34
CA TRP A 129 2.32 -11.19 12.08
C TRP A 129 3.18 -10.30 11.20
N ILE A 130 3.58 -9.15 11.74
CA ILE A 130 4.43 -8.17 11.07
C ILE A 130 5.65 -7.99 11.94
N SER A 131 6.85 -8.08 11.34
CA SER A 131 8.10 -7.91 12.07
C SER A 131 8.45 -6.42 12.20
N PRO A 132 8.52 -5.86 13.42
CA PRO A 132 8.89 -4.47 13.66
C PRO A 132 10.28 -4.08 13.18
N GLY A 133 11.25 -4.96 13.40
CA GLY A 133 12.68 -4.66 13.34
C GLY A 133 13.38 -5.19 12.09
N GLN A 134 12.63 -5.71 11.11
CA GLN A 134 13.24 -6.35 9.94
C GLN A 134 13.94 -5.37 8.98
N TRP A 135 13.78 -4.05 9.17
CA TRP A 135 14.17 -3.03 8.20
C TRP A 135 15.62 -2.52 8.33
N GLY A 136 16.41 -3.03 9.29
CA GLY A 136 17.83 -2.69 9.44
C GLY A 136 18.11 -1.29 9.98
N SER A 137 19.27 -0.73 9.61
CA SER A 137 19.79 0.56 10.09
C SER A 137 19.21 1.78 9.35
N GLY A 138 19.51 2.99 9.85
CA GLY A 138 18.98 4.25 9.33
C GLY A 138 19.25 4.54 7.85
N GLU A 139 20.32 4.00 7.27
CA GLU A 139 20.66 4.18 5.84
C GLU A 139 19.64 3.51 4.91
N ILE A 140 19.11 2.36 5.33
CA ILE A 140 18.10 1.60 4.60
C ILE A 140 16.75 2.31 4.68
N ILE A 141 16.46 2.87 5.86
CA ILE A 141 15.26 3.67 6.09
C ILE A 141 15.33 4.95 5.25
N ALA A 142 16.49 5.61 5.15
CA ALA A 142 16.70 6.76 4.27
C ALA A 142 16.53 6.41 2.79
N SER A 143 17.01 5.23 2.36
CA SER A 143 16.78 4.75 0.99
C SER A 143 15.30 4.46 0.75
N LEU A 144 14.58 3.82 1.69
CA LEU A 144 13.12 3.63 1.66
C LEU A 144 12.34 4.94 1.57
N ILE A 145 12.75 5.96 2.34
CA ILE A 145 12.15 7.29 2.28
C ILE A 145 12.36 7.89 0.90
N THR A 146 13.56 7.80 0.34
CA THR A 146 13.87 8.33 -0.98
C THR A 146 13.10 7.59 -2.09
N LEU A 147 12.99 6.27 -1.95
CA LEU A 147 12.27 5.39 -2.86
C LEU A 147 10.76 5.62 -2.80
N GLY A 148 10.21 5.72 -1.59
CA GLY A 148 8.81 6.04 -1.33
C GLY A 148 8.46 7.45 -1.79
N ALA A 149 9.36 8.42 -1.57
CA ALA A 149 9.23 9.75 -2.12
C ALA A 149 9.22 9.71 -3.66
N ALA A 150 10.06 8.90 -4.30
CA ALA A 150 10.03 8.72 -5.75
C ALA A 150 8.71 8.09 -6.23
N ILE A 151 8.17 7.08 -5.52
CA ILE A 151 6.86 6.46 -5.88
C ILE A 151 5.82 7.52 -6.03
N VAL A 152 5.71 8.38 -5.03
CA VAL A 152 4.61 9.29 -5.07
C VAL A 152 4.98 10.46 -6.01
N LEU A 153 6.26 10.87 -6.14
CA LEU A 153 6.69 12.04 -6.95
C LEU A 153 6.41 11.78 -8.42
N PHE A 154 6.61 10.53 -8.81
CA PHE A 154 6.53 10.07 -10.17
C PHE A 154 5.35 9.13 -10.42
N GLY A 155 4.53 8.83 -9.41
CA GLY A 155 3.46 7.84 -9.48
C GLY A 155 2.25 8.17 -8.62
N VAL A 156 1.06 8.12 -9.23
CA VAL A 156 -0.27 8.29 -8.60
C VAL A 156 -0.41 9.57 -7.76
N ASN A 157 -1.17 10.53 -8.28
CA ASN A 157 -1.39 11.88 -7.73
C ASN A 157 -2.18 11.91 -6.38
N ARG A 158 -1.69 11.22 -5.33
CA ARG A 158 -2.34 10.98 -4.02
C ARG A 158 -1.42 11.23 -2.82
N TRP A 159 -0.35 11.97 -3.04
CA TRP A 159 0.56 12.51 -2.01
C TRP A 159 -0.11 13.14 -0.82
N ASP A 160 -1.20 13.83 -1.08
CA ASP A 160 -1.92 14.58 -0.08
C ASP A 160 -2.40 13.69 1.07
N VAL A 161 -2.78 12.43 0.80
CA VAL A 161 -3.15 11.49 1.86
C VAL A 161 -1.94 11.06 2.68
N ALA A 162 -0.84 10.69 2.01
CA ALA A 162 0.38 10.24 2.67
C ALA A 162 0.93 11.32 3.61
N LEU A 163 1.04 12.56 3.11
CA LEU A 163 1.48 13.70 3.90
C LEU A 163 0.51 14.02 5.03
N THR A 164 -0.80 14.00 4.77
CA THR A 164 -1.79 14.24 5.83
C THR A 164 -1.66 13.22 6.96
N PHE A 165 -1.53 11.93 6.63
CA PHE A 165 -1.34 10.87 7.61
C PHE A 165 -0.04 11.07 8.40
N LEU A 166 1.09 11.26 7.72
CA LEU A 166 2.40 11.40 8.37
C LEU A 166 2.47 12.63 9.27
N ILE A 167 2.03 13.80 8.78
CA ILE A 167 2.03 15.05 9.55
C ILE A 167 1.10 14.94 10.75
N SER A 168 -0.13 14.44 10.55
CA SER A 168 -1.09 14.32 11.67
C SER A 168 -0.60 13.33 12.72
N LEU A 169 -0.07 12.18 12.31
CA LEU A 169 0.52 11.21 13.24
C LEU A 169 1.71 11.81 13.97
N PHE A 170 2.59 12.54 13.28
CA PHE A 170 3.76 13.18 13.88
C PHE A 170 3.34 14.21 14.93
N LEU A 171 2.31 15.00 14.66
CA LEU A 171 1.75 15.96 15.62
C LEU A 171 1.21 15.25 16.86
N PHE A 172 0.39 14.21 16.72
CA PHE A 172 -0.14 13.48 17.88
C PHE A 172 0.96 12.83 18.72
N GLU A 173 1.95 12.21 18.06
CA GLU A 173 3.11 11.62 18.73
C GLU A 173 3.95 12.67 19.45
N SER A 174 4.18 13.83 18.84
CA SER A 174 4.98 14.90 19.43
C SER A 174 4.25 15.54 20.63
N ILE A 175 2.95 15.81 20.49
CA ILE A 175 2.13 16.36 21.57
C ILE A 175 2.16 15.45 22.80
N ARG A 176 2.01 14.13 22.60
CA ARG A 176 2.04 13.16 23.71
C ARG A 176 3.45 12.98 24.27
N ASN A 177 4.41 12.56 23.44
CA ASN A 177 5.71 12.12 23.93
C ASN A 177 6.54 13.31 24.43
N ILE A 178 6.56 14.42 23.68
CA ILE A 178 7.36 15.60 24.05
C ILE A 178 6.55 16.52 24.96
N GLY A 179 5.33 16.87 24.55
CA GLY A 179 4.51 17.87 25.25
C GLY A 179 3.95 17.38 26.59
N TRP A 180 3.50 16.13 26.68
CA TRP A 180 2.86 15.59 27.88
C TRP A 180 3.82 14.74 28.74
N LEU A 181 4.58 13.83 28.13
CA LEU A 181 5.44 12.89 28.86
C LEU A 181 6.86 13.44 29.10
N GLY A 182 7.27 14.50 28.40
CA GLY A 182 8.61 15.07 28.54
C GLY A 182 9.73 14.17 28.03
N TRP A 183 9.44 13.25 27.11
CA TRP A 183 10.44 12.38 26.48
C TRP A 183 11.29 13.14 25.44
N SER A 184 12.41 12.54 25.03
CA SER A 184 13.25 13.13 23.97
C SER A 184 12.64 12.95 22.58
N TRP A 185 13.08 13.81 21.65
CA TRP A 185 12.71 13.71 20.24
C TRP A 185 13.11 12.38 19.59
N ASP A 186 14.09 11.67 20.15
CA ASP A 186 14.54 10.37 19.65
C ASP A 186 13.41 9.35 19.63
N VAL A 187 12.48 9.40 20.58
CA VAL A 187 11.34 8.47 20.62
C VAL A 187 10.42 8.66 19.41
N VAL A 188 10.13 9.92 19.07
CA VAL A 188 9.31 10.26 17.90
C VAL A 188 10.06 9.89 16.63
N PHE A 189 11.32 10.31 16.48
CA PHE A 189 12.10 10.01 15.27
C PHE A 189 12.34 8.52 15.07
N HIS A 190 12.58 7.76 16.14
CA HIS A 190 12.72 6.31 16.05
C HIS A 190 11.45 5.63 15.50
N LYS A 191 10.26 6.12 15.89
CA LYS A 191 8.99 5.62 15.33
C LYS A 191 8.89 5.91 13.83
N PHE A 192 9.20 7.13 13.41
CA PHE A 192 9.11 7.53 11.99
C PHE A 192 10.23 6.95 11.12
N ASN A 193 11.29 6.42 11.74
CA ASN A 193 12.30 5.60 11.09
C ASN A 193 11.83 4.15 10.83
N SER A 194 10.58 3.78 11.16
CA SER A 194 10.06 2.45 10.84
C SER A 194 9.75 2.28 9.35
N GLY A 195 10.42 1.32 8.70
CA GLY A 195 10.11 0.93 7.32
C GLY A 195 8.65 0.52 7.11
N THR A 196 8.00 -0.05 8.14
CA THR A 196 6.58 -0.40 8.11
C THR A 196 5.69 0.84 7.94
N ILE A 197 5.96 1.92 8.68
CA ILE A 197 5.20 3.17 8.58
C ILE A 197 5.39 3.82 7.21
N LEU A 198 6.61 3.77 6.68
CA LEU A 198 6.94 4.36 5.38
C LEU A 198 6.32 3.59 4.23
N LEU A 199 6.43 2.25 4.21
CA LEU A 199 5.74 1.42 3.22
C LEU A 199 4.23 1.60 3.32
N PHE A 200 3.67 1.63 4.52
CA PHE A 200 2.27 1.94 4.70
C PHE A 200 1.89 3.30 4.05
N ALA A 201 2.65 4.35 4.37
CA ALA A 201 2.35 5.72 3.94
C ALA A 201 2.55 5.94 2.44
N PHE A 202 3.51 5.27 1.80
CA PHE A 202 3.80 5.51 0.39
C PHE A 202 3.17 4.49 -0.56
N PHE A 203 2.85 3.29 -0.06
CA PHE A 203 2.40 2.19 -0.89
C PHE A 203 0.95 1.76 -0.63
N MET A 204 0.48 1.83 0.61
CA MET A 204 -0.86 1.33 0.94
C MET A 204 -1.91 2.43 0.98
N ILE A 205 -1.65 3.50 1.72
CA ILE A 205 -2.64 4.58 1.93
C ILE A 205 -2.86 5.42 0.65
N THR A 206 -1.89 5.42 -0.26
CA THR A 206 -1.90 6.15 -1.56
C THR A 206 -2.64 5.40 -2.66
N ASP A 207 -3.11 4.17 -2.43
CA ASP A 207 -3.85 3.39 -3.42
C ASP A 207 -5.13 4.14 -3.85
N PRO A 208 -5.25 4.55 -5.13
CA PRO A 208 -6.35 5.35 -5.60
C PRO A 208 -7.64 4.53 -5.76
N ARG A 209 -7.57 3.20 -5.69
CA ARG A 209 -8.73 2.31 -5.76
C ARG A 209 -9.43 2.12 -4.41
N THR A 210 -8.83 2.59 -3.32
CA THR A 210 -9.33 2.42 -1.94
C THR A 210 -9.40 3.72 -1.13
N SER A 211 -8.64 4.74 -1.52
CA SER A 211 -8.73 6.08 -0.94
C SER A 211 -9.87 6.93 -1.53
N PRO A 212 -10.40 7.95 -0.82
CA PRO A 212 -11.43 8.86 -1.34
C PRO A 212 -11.02 9.61 -2.62
N ASN A 213 -12.00 9.97 -3.45
CA ASN A 213 -11.75 10.63 -4.75
C ASN A 213 -11.40 12.11 -4.61
N LYS A 214 -12.08 12.86 -3.73
CA LYS A 214 -11.85 14.30 -3.54
C LYS A 214 -10.72 14.57 -2.56
N ARG A 215 -9.92 15.61 -2.77
CA ARG A 215 -8.79 16.00 -1.89
C ARG A 215 -9.23 16.27 -0.45
N SER A 216 -10.35 16.98 -0.26
CA SER A 216 -10.88 17.23 1.10
C SER A 216 -11.27 15.93 1.82
N GLY A 217 -11.89 14.99 1.11
CA GLY A 217 -12.22 13.67 1.66
C GLY A 217 -10.97 12.86 2.00
N ARG A 218 -9.93 12.97 1.18
CA ARG A 218 -8.61 12.37 1.43
C ARG A 218 -7.91 12.91 2.67
N ILE A 219 -7.97 14.22 2.89
CA ILE A 219 -7.43 14.86 4.10
C ILE A 219 -8.17 14.35 5.34
N LEU A 220 -9.50 14.40 5.35
CA LEU A 220 -10.30 13.88 6.45
C LEU A 220 -9.97 12.41 6.75
N TRP A 221 -9.93 11.57 5.71
CA TRP A 221 -9.64 10.15 5.82
C TRP A 221 -8.22 9.88 6.36
N GLY A 222 -7.21 10.62 5.89
CA GLY A 222 -5.85 10.55 6.40
C GLY A 222 -5.75 10.93 7.89
N ILE A 223 -6.48 11.97 8.32
CA ILE A 223 -6.57 12.36 9.73
C ILE A 223 -7.22 11.22 10.54
N MET A 224 -8.35 10.67 10.09
CA MET A 224 -9.02 9.55 10.78
C MET A 224 -8.10 8.35 10.98
N ILE A 225 -7.34 7.97 9.95
CA ILE A 225 -6.33 6.90 10.04
C ILE A 225 -5.25 7.25 11.05
N SER A 226 -4.74 8.49 11.03
CA SER A 226 -3.68 8.92 11.97
C SER A 226 -4.15 8.92 13.43
N VAL A 227 -5.36 9.40 13.70
CA VAL A 227 -5.96 9.42 15.05
C VAL A 227 -6.14 7.99 15.56
N LEU A 228 -6.71 7.11 14.75
CA LEU A 228 -6.93 5.72 15.13
C LEU A 228 -5.60 4.97 15.29
N SER A 229 -4.63 5.19 14.40
CA SER A 229 -3.29 4.61 14.50
C SER A 229 -2.56 5.07 15.76
N PHE A 230 -2.63 6.36 16.08
CA PHE A 230 -2.08 6.90 17.33
C PHE A 230 -2.75 6.23 18.53
N GLY A 231 -4.09 6.19 18.57
CA GLY A 231 -4.83 5.61 19.67
C GLY A 231 -4.50 4.13 19.89
N LEU A 232 -4.53 3.33 18.82
CA LEU A 232 -4.21 1.90 18.85
C LEU A 232 -2.76 1.63 19.28
N SER A 233 -1.80 2.44 18.84
CA SER A 233 -0.40 2.23 19.21
C SER A 233 -0.06 2.72 20.62
N GLN A 234 -0.62 3.85 21.07
CA GLN A 234 -0.24 4.47 22.33
C GLN A 234 -1.05 4.01 23.54
N PHE A 235 -2.32 3.63 23.35
CA PHE A 235 -3.20 3.18 24.45
C PHE A 235 -3.47 1.68 24.43
N PHE A 236 -3.40 1.04 23.25
CA PHE A 236 -3.64 -0.41 23.10
C PHE A 236 -2.39 -1.19 22.71
N TYR A 237 -1.24 -0.51 22.56
CA TYR A 237 0.07 -1.11 22.28
C TYR A 237 0.11 -1.98 21.01
N PHE A 238 -0.79 -1.75 20.05
CA PHE A 238 -0.75 -2.44 18.77
C PHE A 238 0.40 -1.90 17.92
N TYR A 239 1.42 -2.72 17.68
CA TYR A 239 2.51 -2.36 16.79
C TYR A 239 2.04 -2.15 15.33
N GLN A 240 1.02 -2.90 14.90
CA GLN A 240 0.47 -2.86 13.55
C GLN A 240 -0.64 -1.80 13.38
N ALA A 241 -0.71 -0.84 14.30
CA ALA A 241 -1.78 0.15 14.38
C ALA A 241 -2.13 0.86 13.05
N PRO A 242 -1.18 1.30 12.20
CA PRO A 242 -1.53 1.93 10.93
C PRO A 242 -2.34 1.02 9.98
N LEU A 243 -2.02 -0.27 9.96
CA LEU A 243 -2.67 -1.26 9.09
C LEU A 243 -4.08 -1.58 9.58
N ILE A 244 -4.24 -1.76 10.90
CA ILE A 244 -5.56 -1.93 11.54
C ILE A 244 -6.40 -0.67 11.30
N ALA A 245 -5.82 0.52 11.47
CA ALA A 245 -6.50 1.79 11.26
C ALA A 245 -6.98 1.94 9.81
N LEU A 246 -6.13 1.65 8.83
CA LEU A 246 -6.51 1.64 7.42
C LEU A 246 -7.64 0.65 7.13
N PHE A 247 -7.57 -0.56 7.68
CA PHE A 247 -8.59 -1.58 7.48
C PHE A 247 -9.97 -1.12 7.97
N LEU A 248 -10.02 -0.56 9.19
CA LEU A 248 -11.26 -0.09 9.79
C LEU A 248 -11.79 1.17 9.07
N VAL A 249 -10.93 2.14 8.81
CA VAL A 249 -11.32 3.42 8.20
C VAL A 249 -11.65 3.26 6.71
N SER A 250 -11.16 2.23 6.03
CA SER A 250 -11.55 1.86 4.66
C SER A 250 -13.06 1.67 4.49
N LEU A 251 -13.78 1.22 5.53
CA LEU A 251 -15.25 1.09 5.50
C LEU A 251 -15.96 2.44 5.35
N SER A 252 -15.31 3.53 5.77
CA SER A 252 -15.87 4.89 5.64
C SER A 252 -15.68 5.49 4.23
N THR A 253 -14.80 4.92 3.39
CA THR A 253 -14.48 5.48 2.06
C THR A 253 -15.73 5.70 1.20
N PRO A 254 -16.66 4.73 1.04
CA PRO A 254 -17.85 4.92 0.21
C PRO A 254 -18.76 6.04 0.73
N LEU A 255 -18.86 6.21 2.05
CA LEU A 255 -19.63 7.28 2.68
C LEU A 255 -18.95 8.64 2.42
N ILE A 256 -17.64 8.72 2.62
CA ILE A 256 -16.85 9.93 2.35
C ILE A 256 -16.98 10.31 0.87
N ASP A 257 -16.91 9.37 -0.08
CA ASP A 257 -17.10 9.66 -1.51
C ASP A 257 -18.53 10.14 -1.84
N LYS A 258 -19.54 9.66 -1.10
CA LYS A 258 -20.93 10.12 -1.26
C LYS A 258 -21.10 11.57 -0.80
N TYR A 259 -20.48 11.96 0.31
CA TYR A 259 -20.48 13.33 0.83
C TYR A 259 -19.60 14.26 0.00
N PHE A 260 -18.37 13.83 -0.31
CA PHE A 260 -17.37 14.58 -1.07
C PHE A 260 -17.33 14.13 -2.53
N LYS A 261 -18.40 14.43 -3.28
CA LYS A 261 -18.53 14.03 -4.69
C LYS A 261 -17.34 14.48 -5.53
N SER A 262 -16.79 13.54 -6.31
CA SER A 262 -15.70 13.75 -7.26
C SER A 262 -15.69 12.60 -8.27
N ASN A 263 -15.15 12.84 -9.46
CA ASN A 263 -14.99 11.80 -10.47
C ASN A 263 -14.13 10.64 -9.94
N PRO A 264 -14.48 9.38 -10.24
CA PRO A 264 -13.67 8.22 -9.90
C PRO A 264 -12.27 8.32 -10.52
N PHE A 265 -11.28 7.77 -9.82
CA PHE A 265 -9.94 7.67 -10.38
C PHE A 265 -9.91 6.80 -11.63
N GLN A 266 -9.26 7.31 -12.67
CA GLN A 266 -8.93 6.56 -13.87
C GLN A 266 -7.43 6.60 -14.06
N TRP A 267 -6.85 5.49 -14.49
CA TRP A 267 -5.47 5.49 -14.94
C TRP A 267 -5.43 6.29 -16.25
N ASN A 268 -4.76 7.44 -16.26
CA ASN A 268 -4.63 8.27 -17.46
C ASN A 268 -3.85 7.49 -18.53
N ILE A 269 -4.57 6.96 -19.52
CA ILE A 269 -3.96 6.38 -20.73
C ILE A 269 -3.89 7.46 -21.85
N HIS A 270 -4.49 8.65 -21.64
CA HIS A 270 -4.76 9.62 -22.70
C HIS A 270 -3.79 10.81 -22.87
N SER A 271 -2.70 10.92 -22.12
CA SER A 271 -1.82 12.11 -22.22
C SER A 271 -0.71 12.02 -23.26
N LEU A 272 -0.91 11.31 -24.38
CA LEU A 272 0.01 11.37 -25.54
C LEU A 272 -0.68 11.74 -26.86
N ASN A 273 -1.94 12.19 -26.82
CA ASN A 273 -2.57 12.86 -27.96
C ASN A 273 -2.80 14.34 -27.61
N THR A 274 -1.73 15.13 -27.62
CA THR A 274 -1.84 16.58 -27.76
C THR A 274 -1.10 17.00 -29.02
N ASN A 275 -1.89 17.13 -30.09
CA ASN A 275 -1.80 18.12 -31.16
C ASN A 275 -0.40 18.61 -31.58
N THR A 276 0.12 18.01 -32.65
CA THR A 276 0.72 18.78 -33.75
C THR A 276 0.05 18.29 -35.03
N TYR A 277 -0.33 19.22 -35.90
CA TYR A 277 -1.10 19.10 -37.16
C TYR A 277 -2.58 19.51 -37.06
N GLU A 278 -2.84 20.68 -37.67
CA GLU A 278 -4.12 21.34 -38.00
C GLU A 278 -4.80 22.08 -36.84
N LYS A 279 -4.88 23.42 -36.77
CA LYS A 279 -4.84 24.51 -37.77
C LYS A 279 -4.08 25.72 -37.24
#